data_AF-A0A6A4YC11-F1
#
_entry.id   AF-A0A6A4YC11-F1
#
_cell.length_a   1.000
_cell.length_b   1.000
_cell.length_c   1.000
_cell.angle_alpha   90.00
_cell.angle_beta   90.00
_cell.angle_gamma   90.00
#
_symmetry.space_group_name_H-M   'P 1'
#
loop_
_entity.id
_entity.type
_entity.pdbx_description
1 polymer ?
#
loop_
_entity_poly.entity_id
_entity_poly.type
_entity_poly.pdbx_seq_one_letter_code
_entity_poly.pdbx_strand_id
1 'polypeptide(L)'
;TLFVSSIAVYVVAIGLSPGVDNLPTVLVIFNGGFTQLFHLSDGDASLLSLPACFASIPGFLLATGNIITALADSKLVAYPLHRRHPTFGTPVRAMACASILSFAMCFGAYYEPDASIIFYDMSMFFGCVAYTAQCVGYIFLKRRYKTMARSYCSPFGIWGAIFAMMVFTASGVSILGFQNHGSSGNSMMLVTIALLSIFYHGYAKSRQTMSNDERKVLFFAHIANHNKAKEKLRKRSALWQLVWAFLAPTHTSNPSKSSHTRRSSVSAAPRQADVAKTTA
;
A
#
# COMPACT_ATOMS: atom_id res chain seq x y z
N THR A 1 -17.17 8.13 -6.30
CA THR A 1 -18.09 8.27 -5.16
C THR A 1 -17.38 8.83 -3.95
N LEU A 2 -16.37 8.14 -3.37
CA LEU A 2 -15.67 8.60 -2.15
C LEU A 2 -15.16 10.04 -2.20
N PHE A 3 -14.47 10.45 -3.28
CA PHE A 3 -13.96 11.82 -3.41
C PHE A 3 -15.07 12.87 -3.36
N VAL A 4 -16.17 12.64 -4.09
CA VAL A 4 -17.32 13.55 -4.15
C VAL A 4 -18.05 13.59 -2.81
N SER A 5 -18.26 12.44 -2.18
CA SER A 5 -18.88 12.38 -0.85
C SER A 5 -18.02 13.03 0.22
N SER A 6 -16.70 12.89 0.19
CA SER A 6 -15.79 13.54 1.15
C SER A 6 -15.82 15.06 1.01
N ILE A 7 -15.83 15.58 -0.22
CA ILE A 7 -15.98 17.03 -0.47
C ILE A 7 -17.35 17.51 0.02
N ALA A 8 -18.42 16.78 -0.30
CA ALA A 8 -19.76 17.14 0.14
C ALA A 8 -19.86 17.18 1.67
N VAL A 9 -19.33 16.17 2.37
CA VAL A 9 -19.29 16.14 3.84
C VAL A 9 -18.49 17.31 4.40
N TYR A 10 -17.33 17.63 3.81
CA TYR A 10 -16.51 18.76 4.25
C TYR A 10 -17.24 20.11 4.09
N VAL A 11 -17.87 20.35 2.93
CA VAL A 11 -18.63 21.57 2.65
C VAL A 11 -19.84 21.69 3.57
N VAL A 12 -20.57 20.60 3.78
CA VAL A 12 -21.74 20.56 4.67
C VAL A 12 -21.30 20.79 6.12
N ALA A 13 -20.23 20.16 6.59
CA ALA A 13 -19.74 20.32 7.95
C ALA A 13 -19.32 21.77 8.26
N ILE A 14 -18.72 22.46 7.29
CA ILE A 14 -18.31 23.88 7.45
C ILE A 14 -19.50 24.84 7.32
N GLY A 15 -20.47 24.50 6.47
CA GLY A 15 -21.61 25.36 6.16
C GLY A 15 -22.69 25.43 7.23
N LEU A 16 -22.69 24.51 8.20
CA LEU A 16 -23.71 24.45 9.26
C LEU A 16 -23.13 24.86 10.63
N SER A 17 -23.99 25.40 11.51
CA SER A 17 -23.61 25.67 12.91
C SER A 17 -23.25 24.33 13.56
N PRO A 18 -22.12 24.21 14.28
CA PRO A 18 -21.46 25.24 15.10
C PRO A 18 -20.26 25.95 14.45
N GLY A 19 -20.10 25.84 13.12
CA GLY A 19 -19.06 26.54 12.36
C GLY A 19 -17.65 25.94 12.50
N VAL A 20 -16.69 26.45 11.72
CA VAL A 20 -15.32 25.93 11.63
C VAL A 20 -14.59 25.94 12.98
N ASP A 21 -14.87 26.92 13.82
CA ASP A 21 -14.15 27.14 15.08
C ASP A 21 -14.48 26.09 16.15
N ASN A 22 -15.71 25.58 16.14
CA ASN A 22 -16.18 24.56 17.09
C ASN A 22 -16.18 23.15 16.50
N LEU A 23 -15.92 23.00 15.20
CA LEU A 23 -15.83 21.69 14.55
C LEU A 23 -14.87 20.69 15.25
N PRO A 24 -13.69 21.12 15.75
CA PRO A 24 -12.75 20.22 16.40
C PRO A 24 -13.22 19.67 17.75
N THR A 25 -14.19 20.31 18.41
CA THR A 25 -14.67 19.93 19.75
C THR A 25 -15.93 19.07 19.73
N VAL A 26 -16.54 18.90 18.55
CA VAL A 26 -17.82 18.19 18.39
C VAL A 26 -17.57 16.69 18.16
N LEU A 27 -18.18 15.86 19.01
CA LEU A 27 -18.07 14.40 18.95
C LEU A 27 -18.69 13.80 17.67
N VAL A 28 -19.81 14.36 17.21
CA VAL A 28 -20.55 13.89 16.03
C VAL A 28 -20.75 15.05 15.08
N ILE A 29 -19.95 15.08 14.01
CA ILE A 29 -19.89 16.19 13.05
C ILE A 29 -21.27 16.48 12.41
N PHE A 30 -22.12 15.46 12.24
CA PHE A 30 -23.45 15.60 11.66
C PHE A 30 -24.53 16.10 12.64
N ASN A 31 -24.22 16.20 13.93
CA ASN A 31 -25.21 16.58 14.94
C ASN A 31 -25.81 17.96 14.66
N GLY A 32 -24.98 18.94 14.28
CA GLY A 32 -25.43 20.28 13.89
C GLY A 32 -26.37 20.30 12.68
N GLY A 33 -26.27 19.32 11.78
CA GLY A 33 -27.21 19.16 10.67
C GLY A 33 -28.53 18.52 11.10
N PHE A 34 -28.47 17.51 11.97
CA PHE A 34 -29.66 16.82 12.44
C PHE A 34 -30.51 17.65 13.39
N THR A 35 -29.89 18.47 14.25
CA THR A 35 -30.61 19.38 15.15
C THR A 35 -31.37 20.46 14.38
N GLN A 36 -30.78 20.98 13.30
CA GLN A 36 -31.45 21.96 12.42
C GLN A 36 -32.56 21.34 11.56
N LEU A 37 -32.35 20.12 11.03
CA LEU A 37 -33.30 19.48 10.12
C LEU A 37 -34.51 18.87 10.83
N PHE A 38 -34.29 18.26 11.99
CA PHE A 38 -35.32 17.52 12.72
C PHE A 38 -35.78 18.22 14.01
N HIS A 39 -35.22 19.38 14.35
CA HIS A 39 -35.50 20.11 15.60
C HIS A 39 -35.33 19.24 16.85
N LEU A 40 -34.31 18.38 16.84
CA LEU A 40 -34.00 17.43 17.93
C LEU A 40 -32.95 18.00 18.90
N SER A 41 -32.96 17.48 20.12
CA SER A 41 -31.89 17.68 21.11
C SER A 41 -30.60 16.97 20.66
N ASP A 42 -29.43 17.48 21.05
CA ASP A 42 -28.11 16.96 20.66
C ASP A 42 -27.92 15.47 20.99
N GLY A 43 -28.54 14.99 22.07
CA GLY A 43 -28.50 13.58 22.48
C GLY A 43 -29.27 12.67 21.52
N ASP A 44 -30.46 13.09 21.10
CA ASP A 44 -31.33 12.29 20.22
C ASP A 44 -30.80 12.29 18.78
N ALA A 45 -30.23 13.41 18.34
CA ALA A 45 -29.60 13.50 17.03
C ALA A 45 -28.30 12.67 16.94
N SER A 46 -27.61 12.43 18.06
CA SER A 46 -26.49 11.49 18.12
C SER A 46 -26.92 10.05 17.89
N LEU A 47 -28.14 9.66 18.30
CA LEU A 47 -28.69 8.32 18.04
C LEU A 47 -28.84 8.03 16.54
N LEU A 48 -29.11 9.06 15.74
CA LEU A 48 -29.24 8.94 14.28
C LEU A 48 -27.92 8.51 13.61
N SER A 49 -26.77 8.75 14.27
CA SER A 49 -25.45 8.37 13.75
C SER A 49 -25.05 6.94 14.12
N LEU A 50 -25.70 6.32 15.10
CA LEU A 50 -25.37 4.96 15.56
C LEU A 50 -25.48 3.90 14.45
N PRO A 51 -26.53 3.86 13.61
CA PRO A 51 -26.61 2.88 12.53
C PRO A 51 -25.43 2.99 11.55
N ALA A 52 -24.96 4.22 11.27
CA ALA A 52 -23.82 4.45 10.39
C ALA A 52 -22.50 3.95 11.03
N CYS A 53 -22.33 4.16 12.33
CA CYS A 53 -21.20 3.60 13.08
C CYS A 53 -21.22 2.06 13.04
N PHE A 54 -22.35 1.43 13.35
CA PHE A 54 -22.49 -0.03 13.33
C PHE A 54 -22.25 -0.63 11.94
N ALA A 55 -22.75 0.03 10.89
CA ALA A 55 -22.54 -0.41 9.51
C ALA A 55 -21.06 -0.39 9.08
N SER A 56 -20.23 0.44 9.72
CA SER A 56 -18.80 0.57 9.39
C SER A 56 -17.94 -0.55 9.98
N ILE A 57 -18.37 -1.16 11.10
CA ILE A 57 -17.59 -2.17 11.85
C ILE A 57 -17.20 -3.38 10.97
N PRO A 58 -18.10 -4.02 10.21
CA PRO A 58 -17.74 -5.18 9.41
C PRO A 58 -16.71 -4.84 8.31
N GLY A 59 -16.80 -3.63 7.75
CA GLY A 59 -15.87 -3.14 6.73
C GLY A 59 -14.45 -2.97 7.28
N PHE A 60 -14.33 -2.31 8.44
CA PHE A 60 -13.04 -2.17 9.13
C PHE A 60 -12.47 -3.52 9.56
N LEU A 61 -13.31 -4.41 10.09
CA LEU A 61 -12.84 -5.72 10.55
C LEU A 61 -12.31 -6.57 9.39
N LEU A 62 -13.00 -6.58 8.26
CA LEU A 62 -12.55 -7.29 7.06
C LEU A 62 -11.26 -6.69 6.49
N ALA A 63 -11.16 -5.35 6.44
CA ALA A 63 -9.97 -4.66 5.97
C ALA A 63 -8.74 -4.98 6.85
N THR A 64 -8.88 -4.89 8.18
CA THR A 64 -7.82 -5.22 9.14
C THR A 64 -7.42 -6.69 9.04
N GLY A 65 -8.39 -7.60 8.91
CA GLY A 65 -8.11 -9.02 8.69
C GLY A 65 -7.28 -9.27 7.43
N ASN A 66 -7.62 -8.61 6.31
CA ASN A 66 -6.86 -8.71 5.07
C ASN A 66 -5.42 -8.18 5.20
N ILE A 67 -5.24 -7.06 5.90
CA ILE A 67 -3.91 -6.48 6.16
C ILE A 67 -3.06 -7.45 6.99
N ILE A 68 -3.59 -7.96 8.10
CA ILE A 68 -2.87 -8.89 8.98
C ILE A 68 -2.51 -10.18 8.24
N THR A 69 -3.43 -10.74 7.44
CA THR A 69 -3.14 -11.92 6.62
C THR A 69 -2.04 -11.63 5.59
N ALA A 70 -2.01 -10.45 4.97
CA ALA A 70 -0.93 -10.05 4.05
C ALA A 70 0.43 -9.85 4.77
N LEU A 71 0.41 -9.39 6.03
CA LEU A 71 1.60 -9.32 6.87
C LEU A 71 2.09 -10.72 7.29
N ALA A 72 1.18 -11.66 7.53
CA ALA A 72 1.53 -13.05 7.82
C ALA A 72 2.10 -13.78 6.58
N ASP A 73 1.62 -13.45 5.38
CA ASP A 73 2.16 -13.93 4.09
C ASP A 73 3.63 -13.58 3.90
N SER A 74 4.01 -12.34 4.26
CA SER A 74 5.39 -11.86 4.20
C SER A 74 6.23 -12.31 5.41
N LYS A 75 5.67 -13.15 6.30
CA LYS A 75 6.27 -13.62 7.57
C LYS A 75 6.66 -12.48 8.51
N LEU A 76 6.01 -11.32 8.38
CA LEU A 76 6.18 -10.20 9.30
C LEU A 76 5.47 -10.46 10.63
N VAL A 77 4.35 -11.21 10.58
CA VAL A 77 3.53 -11.61 11.73
C VAL A 77 3.46 -13.15 11.79
N ALA A 78 3.00 -13.69 12.92
CA ALA A 78 2.84 -15.13 13.14
C ALA A 78 2.13 -15.83 11.96
N TYR A 79 2.83 -16.76 11.32
CA TYR A 79 2.37 -17.50 10.14
C TYR A 79 0.97 -18.14 10.23
N PRO A 80 0.51 -18.65 11.40
CA PRO A 80 -0.83 -19.24 11.52
C PRO A 80 -1.99 -18.28 11.19
N LEU A 81 -1.76 -16.96 11.21
CA LEU A 81 -2.77 -15.93 10.90
C LEU A 81 -2.98 -15.74 9.39
N HIS A 82 -2.11 -16.30 8.55
CA HIS A 82 -2.28 -16.27 7.11
C HIS A 82 -3.47 -17.14 6.64
N ARG A 83 -3.78 -18.22 7.38
CA ARG A 83 -4.75 -19.23 6.94
C ARG A 83 -6.17 -18.64 6.82
N ARG A 84 -6.68 -18.62 5.59
CA ARG A 84 -8.06 -18.25 5.27
C ARG A 84 -8.99 -19.46 5.39
N HIS A 85 -10.28 -19.19 5.62
CA HIS A 85 -11.31 -20.21 5.67
C HIS A 85 -11.46 -20.90 4.31
N PRO A 86 -11.52 -22.25 4.22
CA PRO A 86 -11.53 -22.98 2.94
C PRO A 86 -12.76 -22.69 2.09
N THR A 87 -13.94 -22.55 2.69
CA THR A 87 -15.20 -22.33 1.98
C THR A 87 -15.45 -20.87 1.58
N PHE A 88 -15.24 -19.92 2.50
CA PHE A 88 -15.59 -18.51 2.32
C PHE A 88 -14.40 -17.60 2.01
N GLY A 89 -13.16 -18.10 2.07
CA GLY A 89 -11.95 -17.31 1.84
C GLY A 89 -11.70 -16.21 2.87
N THR A 90 -12.45 -16.17 3.97
CA THR A 90 -12.38 -15.11 4.98
C THR A 90 -11.21 -15.32 5.95
N PRO A 91 -10.48 -14.27 6.34
CA PRO A 91 -9.34 -14.35 7.26
C PRO A 91 -9.79 -14.39 8.72
N VAL A 92 -10.52 -15.44 9.12
CA VAL A 92 -11.17 -15.54 10.45
C VAL A 92 -10.17 -15.40 11.62
N ARG A 93 -9.01 -16.05 11.52
CA ARG A 93 -7.98 -16.01 12.59
C ARG A 93 -7.39 -14.61 12.77
N ALA A 94 -7.15 -13.91 11.67
CA ALA A 94 -6.64 -12.56 11.69
C ALA A 94 -7.68 -11.58 12.25
N MET A 95 -8.95 -11.73 11.86
CA MET A 95 -10.06 -10.94 12.40
C MET A 95 -10.24 -11.18 13.91
N ALA A 96 -10.22 -12.43 14.36
CA ALA A 96 -10.34 -12.74 15.78
C ALA A 96 -9.17 -12.16 16.60
N CYS A 97 -7.94 -12.28 16.11
CA CYS A 97 -6.77 -11.68 16.75
C CYS A 97 -6.87 -10.15 16.83
N ALA A 98 -7.30 -9.50 15.74
CA ALA A 98 -7.53 -8.07 15.73
C ALA A 98 -8.62 -7.65 16.74
N SER A 99 -9.75 -8.35 16.78
CA SER A 99 -10.83 -8.06 17.73
C SER A 99 -10.39 -8.23 19.19
N ILE A 100 -9.63 -9.28 19.52
CA ILE A 100 -9.10 -9.49 20.87
C ILE A 100 -8.14 -8.34 21.24
N LEU A 101 -7.28 -7.93 20.33
CA LEU A 101 -6.36 -6.81 20.55
C LEU A 101 -7.10 -5.49 20.72
N SER A 102 -8.10 -5.20 19.87
CA SER A 102 -8.93 -4.00 19.98
C SER A 102 -9.71 -3.99 21.30
N PHE A 103 -10.25 -5.13 21.72
CA PHE A 103 -10.94 -5.25 23.01
C PHE A 103 -9.98 -5.05 24.18
N ALA A 104 -8.74 -5.57 24.10
CA ALA A 104 -7.71 -5.31 25.10
C ALA A 104 -7.37 -3.81 25.20
N MET A 105 -7.30 -3.11 24.07
CA MET A 105 -7.09 -1.65 24.04
C MET A 105 -8.25 -0.87 24.69
N CYS A 106 -9.48 -1.38 24.65
CA CYS A 106 -10.61 -0.75 25.35
C CYS A 106 -10.42 -0.72 26.87
N PHE A 107 -9.73 -1.69 27.48
CA PHE A 107 -9.38 -1.60 28.90
C PHE A 107 -8.39 -0.46 29.17
N GLY A 108 -7.45 -0.22 28.26
CA GLY A 108 -6.57 0.96 28.34
C GLY A 108 -7.34 2.27 28.31
N ALA A 109 -8.42 2.34 27.51
CA ALA A 109 -9.30 3.50 27.46
C ALA A 109 -10.12 3.72 28.75
N TYR A 110 -10.33 2.67 29.54
CA TYR A 110 -11.07 2.77 30.80
C TYR A 110 -10.24 3.37 31.94
N TYR A 111 -8.93 3.13 31.96
CA TYR A 111 -8.06 3.58 33.05
C TYR A 111 -7.57 5.02 32.92
N GLU A 112 -7.54 5.57 31.70
CA GLU A 112 -7.00 6.91 31.43
C GLU A 112 -8.11 7.80 30.83
N PRO A 113 -8.46 8.93 31.47
CA PRO A 113 -9.59 9.77 31.07
C PRO A 113 -9.45 10.38 29.65
N ASP A 114 -8.22 10.61 29.19
CA ASP A 114 -7.94 11.21 27.87
C ASP A 114 -7.54 10.19 26.79
N ALA A 115 -7.63 8.89 27.07
CA ALA A 115 -7.17 7.85 26.15
C ALA A 115 -7.85 7.85 24.78
N SER A 116 -9.12 8.26 24.70
CA SER A 116 -9.87 8.29 23.44
C SER A 116 -9.28 9.28 22.43
N ILE A 117 -8.90 10.48 22.91
CA ILE A 117 -8.26 11.52 22.11
C ILE A 117 -6.86 11.07 21.70
N ILE A 118 -6.10 10.50 22.66
CA ILE A 118 -4.76 9.98 22.40
C ILE A 118 -4.81 8.89 21.32
N PHE A 119 -5.72 7.91 21.43
CA PHE A 119 -5.84 6.85 20.42
C PHE A 119 -6.28 7.35 19.04
N TYR A 120 -7.14 8.36 19.00
CA TYR A 120 -7.56 9.00 17.75
C TYR A 120 -6.35 9.65 17.04
N ASP A 121 -5.57 10.43 17.77
CA ASP A 121 -4.37 11.09 17.25
C ASP A 121 -3.30 10.09 16.80
N MET A 122 -3.09 9.02 17.57
CA MET A 122 -2.18 7.92 17.20
C MET A 122 -2.59 7.29 15.88
N SER A 123 -3.88 6.95 15.76
CA SER A 123 -4.44 6.34 14.56
C SER A 123 -4.28 7.26 13.35
N MET A 124 -4.56 8.56 13.52
CA MET A 124 -4.38 9.56 12.47
C MET A 124 -2.92 9.74 12.07
N PHE A 125 -1.99 9.73 13.03
CA PHE A 125 -0.56 9.79 12.75
C PHE A 125 -0.09 8.57 11.95
N PHE A 126 -0.39 7.36 12.40
CA PHE A 126 -0.04 6.13 11.66
C PHE A 126 -0.72 6.08 10.28
N GLY A 127 -1.94 6.61 10.16
CA GLY A 127 -2.63 6.80 8.88
C GLY A 127 -1.84 7.71 7.95
N CYS A 128 -1.39 8.87 8.42
CA CYS A 128 -0.56 9.80 7.64
C CYS A 128 0.74 9.15 7.16
N VAL A 129 1.42 8.39 8.04
CA VAL A 129 2.63 7.63 7.69
C VAL A 129 2.33 6.58 6.62
N ALA A 130 1.23 5.83 6.77
CA ALA A 130 0.84 4.79 5.80
C ALA A 130 0.51 5.37 4.42
N TYR A 131 -0.25 6.47 4.35
CA TYR A 131 -0.55 7.13 3.08
C TYR A 131 0.69 7.74 2.43
N THR A 132 1.61 8.27 3.22
CA THR A 132 2.92 8.74 2.72
C THR A 132 3.71 7.58 2.12
N ALA A 133 3.79 6.44 2.82
CA ALA A 133 4.46 5.24 2.33
C ALA A 133 3.83 4.71 1.01
N GLN A 134 2.50 4.73 0.90
CA GLN A 134 1.80 4.36 -0.34
C GLN A 134 2.18 5.27 -1.51
N CYS A 135 2.28 6.57 -1.29
CA CYS A 135 2.70 7.52 -2.32
C CYS A 135 4.16 7.32 -2.73
N VAL A 136 5.07 7.09 -1.77
CA VAL A 136 6.47 6.73 -2.05
C VAL A 136 6.53 5.45 -2.89
N GLY A 137 5.78 4.42 -2.52
CA GLY A 137 5.69 3.16 -3.26
C GLY A 137 5.21 3.35 -4.70
N TYR A 138 4.19 4.18 -4.90
CA TYR A 138 3.70 4.53 -6.24
C TYR A 138 4.77 5.24 -7.08
N ILE A 139 5.48 6.23 -6.52
CA ILE A 139 6.56 6.94 -7.22
C ILE A 139 7.71 5.99 -7.56
N PHE A 140 8.11 5.14 -6.63
CA PHE A 140 9.16 4.14 -6.82
C PHE A 140 8.81 3.18 -7.97
N LEU A 141 7.61 2.59 -7.95
CA LEU A 141 7.14 1.68 -9.00
C LEU A 141 7.04 2.39 -10.36
N LYS A 142 6.61 3.65 -10.39
CA LYS A 142 6.49 4.45 -11.63
C LYS A 142 7.83 4.87 -12.22
N ARG A 143 8.86 5.09 -11.39
CA ARG A 143 10.21 5.39 -11.88
C ARG A 143 10.96 4.13 -12.33
N ARG A 144 10.87 3.05 -11.56
CA ARG A 144 11.70 1.84 -11.76
C ARG A 144 11.09 0.82 -12.73
N TYR A 145 9.77 0.65 -12.74
CA TYR A 145 9.07 -0.38 -13.52
C TYR A 145 8.09 0.23 -14.53
N LYS A 146 8.63 1.03 -15.46
CA LYS A 146 7.85 1.69 -16.52
C LYS A 146 7.16 0.71 -17.48
N THR A 147 7.56 -0.55 -17.48
CA THR A 147 7.16 -1.58 -18.45
C THR A 147 6.06 -2.49 -17.92
N MET A 148 5.68 -2.34 -16.66
CA MET A 148 4.62 -3.12 -16.04
C MET A 148 3.25 -2.65 -16.58
N ALA A 149 2.43 -3.58 -17.04
CA ALA A 149 1.07 -3.28 -17.47
C ALA A 149 0.26 -2.73 -16.28
N ARG A 150 -0.43 -1.62 -16.49
CA ARG A 150 -1.25 -0.94 -15.47
C ARG A 150 -2.69 -0.91 -15.96
N SER A 151 -3.59 -1.45 -15.14
CA SER A 151 -5.03 -1.35 -15.40
C SER A 151 -5.51 0.10 -15.30
N TYR A 152 -4.91 0.88 -14.40
CA TYR A 152 -5.25 2.29 -14.19
C TYR A 152 -4.00 3.18 -14.18
N CYS A 153 -4.08 4.30 -14.91
CA CYS A 153 -3.07 5.35 -14.93
C CYS A 153 -3.69 6.64 -14.37
N SER A 154 -3.17 7.09 -13.23
CA SER A 154 -3.61 8.35 -12.61
C SER A 154 -3.41 9.54 -13.58
N PRO A 155 -4.43 10.38 -13.78
CA PRO A 155 -4.38 11.55 -14.68
C PRO A 155 -3.38 12.61 -14.19
N PHE A 156 -3.26 12.81 -12.87
CA PHE A 156 -2.30 13.75 -12.25
C PHE A 156 -0.88 13.17 -12.09
N GLY A 157 -0.71 11.89 -12.44
CA GLY A 157 0.60 11.29 -12.60
C GLY A 157 1.44 11.26 -11.32
N ILE A 158 2.69 11.72 -11.42
CA ILE A 158 3.66 11.77 -10.29
C ILE A 158 3.42 13.02 -9.44
N TRP A 159 3.02 14.13 -10.06
CA TRP A 159 2.80 15.41 -9.39
C TRP A 159 1.70 15.33 -8.32
N GLY A 160 0.59 14.67 -8.64
CA GLY A 160 -0.48 14.42 -7.65
C GLY A 160 -0.01 13.59 -6.45
N ALA A 161 0.90 12.64 -6.66
CA ALA A 161 1.47 11.85 -5.56
C ALA A 161 2.43 12.68 -4.69
N ILE A 162 3.21 13.60 -5.27
CA ILE A 162 4.07 14.52 -4.52
C ILE A 162 3.21 15.47 -3.67
N PHE A 163 2.17 16.05 -4.26
CA PHE A 163 1.23 16.90 -3.53
C PHE A 163 0.59 16.16 -2.35
N ALA A 164 0.06 14.95 -2.58
CA ALA A 164 -0.51 14.14 -1.52
C ALA A 164 0.51 13.82 -0.41
N MET A 165 1.76 13.47 -0.76
CA MET A 165 2.81 13.26 0.25
C MET A 165 3.06 14.50 1.09
N MET A 166 3.15 15.69 0.47
CA MET A 166 3.37 16.93 1.21
C MET A 166 2.23 17.18 2.19
N VAL A 167 0.99 17.01 1.76
CA VAL A 167 -0.21 17.19 2.62
C VAL A 167 -0.19 16.21 3.78
N PHE A 168 -0.04 14.90 3.54
CA PHE A 168 -0.02 13.91 4.62
C PHE A 168 1.17 14.07 5.57
N THR A 169 2.34 14.48 5.06
CA THR A 169 3.50 14.75 5.91
C THR A 169 3.26 15.99 6.76
N ALA A 170 2.71 17.06 6.20
CA ALA A 170 2.34 18.26 6.95
C ALA A 170 1.29 17.96 8.02
N SER A 171 0.27 17.15 7.71
CA SER A 171 -0.72 16.67 8.70
C SER A 171 -0.05 15.86 9.82
N GLY A 172 0.87 14.95 9.51
CA GLY A 172 1.61 14.20 10.52
C GLY A 172 2.46 15.09 11.44
N VAL A 173 3.13 16.10 10.89
CA VAL A 173 3.88 17.11 11.67
C VAL A 173 2.95 17.96 12.52
N SER A 174 1.78 18.32 12.00
CA SER A 174 0.75 19.05 12.74
C SER A 174 0.30 18.28 13.98
N ILE A 175 0.07 16.97 13.84
CA ILE A 175 -0.33 16.10 14.96
C ILE A 175 0.77 16.05 16.03
N LEU A 176 2.05 15.97 15.63
CA LEU A 176 3.18 15.91 16.55
C LEU A 176 3.46 17.21 17.30
N GLY A 177 3.38 18.35 16.61
CA GLY A 177 3.92 19.62 17.10
C GLY A 177 2.88 20.65 17.56
N PHE A 178 1.66 20.59 17.03
CA PHE A 178 0.67 21.66 17.20
C PHE A 178 -0.58 21.24 17.95
N GLN A 179 -0.71 19.95 18.27
CA GLN A 179 -1.83 19.50 19.09
C GLN A 179 -1.56 19.79 20.56
N ASN A 180 -2.48 20.49 21.23
CA ASN A 180 -2.38 20.87 22.63
C ASN A 180 -2.75 19.70 23.56
N HIS A 181 -2.11 18.55 23.34
CA HIS A 181 -2.20 17.41 24.23
C HIS A 181 -1.06 17.50 25.23
N GLY A 182 -1.33 17.15 26.50
CA GLY A 182 -0.27 17.03 27.50
C GLY A 182 0.89 16.14 27.01
N SER A 183 2.05 16.23 27.67
CA SER A 183 3.26 15.48 27.28
C SER A 183 3.05 13.95 27.18
N SER A 184 1.97 13.42 27.75
CA SER A 184 1.54 12.02 27.70
C SER A 184 1.28 11.52 26.27
N GLY A 185 0.61 12.28 25.41
CA GLY A 185 0.24 11.85 24.06
C GLY A 185 1.47 11.60 23.18
N ASN A 186 2.36 12.58 23.07
CA ASN A 186 3.59 12.43 22.30
C ASN A 186 4.51 11.33 22.86
N SER A 187 4.53 11.15 24.19
CA SER A 187 5.30 10.08 24.83
C SER A 187 4.78 8.69 24.44
N MET A 188 3.47 8.47 24.45
CA MET A 188 2.87 7.18 24.03
C MET A 188 3.17 6.85 22.57
N MET A 189 3.26 7.87 21.71
CA MET A 189 3.53 7.69 20.28
C MET A 189 4.97 7.27 20.08
N LEU A 190 5.90 7.95 20.75
CA LEU A 190 7.30 7.58 20.77
C LEU A 190 7.52 6.16 21.31
N VAL A 191 6.85 5.80 22.40
CA VAL A 191 6.91 4.44 22.96
C VAL A 191 6.40 3.41 21.94
N THR A 192 5.27 3.68 21.28
CA THR A 192 4.70 2.77 20.28
C THR A 192 5.64 2.61 19.08
N ILE A 193 6.22 3.71 18.57
CA ILE A 193 7.20 3.68 17.47
C ILE A 193 8.45 2.93 17.90
N ALA A 194 8.95 3.14 19.12
CA ALA A 194 10.12 2.45 19.64
C ALA A 194 9.86 0.95 19.77
N LEU A 195 8.72 0.53 20.31
CA LEU A 195 8.32 -0.88 20.39
C LEU A 195 8.21 -1.53 19.01
N LEU A 196 7.56 -0.85 18.06
CA LEU A 196 7.46 -1.32 16.67
C LEU A 196 8.85 -1.42 16.01
N SER A 197 9.73 -0.46 16.28
CA SER A 197 11.10 -0.46 15.75
C SER A 197 11.93 -1.59 16.33
N ILE A 198 11.84 -1.84 17.64
CA ILE A 198 12.51 -2.97 18.32
C ILE A 198 11.99 -4.29 17.75
N PHE A 199 10.67 -4.44 17.62
CA PHE A 199 10.07 -5.62 17.00
C PHE A 199 10.56 -5.83 15.56
N TYR A 200 10.61 -4.75 14.78
CA TYR A 200 11.07 -4.80 13.40
C TYR A 200 12.55 -5.20 13.29
N HIS A 201 13.43 -4.55 14.04
CA HIS A 201 14.88 -4.80 13.98
C HIS A 201 15.28 -6.13 14.63
N GLY A 202 14.63 -6.53 15.72
CA GLY A 202 14.94 -7.76 16.44
C GLY A 202 14.34 -9.02 15.82
N TYR A 203 13.07 -8.96 15.39
CA TYR A 203 12.34 -10.14 14.89
C TYR A 203 12.10 -10.07 13.38
N ALA A 204 11.39 -9.04 12.92
CA ALA A 204 10.81 -9.03 11.58
C ALA A 204 11.86 -8.99 10.45
N LYS A 205 12.91 -8.16 10.59
CA LYS A 205 13.95 -7.97 9.58
C LYS A 205 14.66 -9.28 9.19
N SER A 206 14.81 -10.21 10.12
CA SER A 206 15.49 -11.49 9.87
C SER A 206 14.63 -12.54 9.16
N ARG A 207 13.29 -12.43 9.26
CA ARG A 207 12.33 -13.41 8.75
C ARG A 207 11.48 -12.92 7.59
N GLN A 208 11.54 -11.63 7.27
CA GLN A 208 10.76 -11.02 6.21
C GLN A 208 11.08 -11.66 4.85
N THR A 209 10.05 -12.19 4.20
CA THR A 209 10.13 -12.70 2.83
C THR A 209 9.14 -11.96 1.94
N MET A 210 9.50 -11.73 0.68
CA MET A 210 8.56 -11.18 -0.31
C MET A 210 7.32 -12.08 -0.37
N SER A 211 6.14 -11.48 -0.22
CA SER A 211 4.88 -12.21 -0.33
C SER A 211 4.76 -12.90 -1.70
N ASN A 212 3.98 -13.97 -1.78
CA ASN A 212 3.78 -14.70 -3.04
C ASN A 212 3.23 -13.79 -4.16
N ASP A 213 2.38 -12.83 -3.81
CA ASP A 213 1.81 -11.90 -4.77
C ASP A 213 2.82 -10.85 -5.24
N GLU A 214 3.62 -10.32 -4.31
CA GLU A 214 4.73 -9.41 -4.64
C GLU A 214 5.75 -10.09 -5.54
N ARG A 215 6.11 -11.34 -5.24
CA ARG A 215 7.06 -12.12 -6.02
C ARG A 215 6.60 -12.30 -7.46
N LYS A 216 5.34 -12.64 -7.69
CA LYS A 216 4.78 -12.81 -9.05
C LYS A 216 4.90 -11.52 -9.85
N VAL A 217 4.44 -10.40 -9.28
CA VAL A 217 4.42 -9.10 -9.96
C VAL A 217 5.83 -8.56 -10.22
N LEU A 218 6.69 -8.57 -9.21
CA LEU A 218 8.07 -8.06 -9.31
C LEU A 218 8.93 -8.93 -10.23
N PHE A 219 8.71 -10.25 -10.24
CA PHE A 219 9.44 -11.16 -11.14
C PHE A 219 9.15 -10.86 -12.61
N PHE A 220 7.86 -10.74 -13.00
CA PHE A 220 7.50 -10.37 -14.38
C PHE A 220 8.05 -8.99 -14.75
N ALA A 221 7.99 -8.02 -13.83
CA ALA A 221 8.52 -6.69 -14.05
C ALA A 221 10.06 -6.70 -14.21
N HIS A 222 10.77 -7.55 -13.44
CA HIS A 222 12.21 -7.71 -13.54
C HIS A 222 12.62 -8.36 -14.87
N ILE A 223 11.95 -9.45 -15.28
CA ILE A 223 12.17 -10.09 -16.58
C ILE A 223 11.93 -9.11 -17.72
N ALA A 224 10.82 -8.36 -17.68
CA ALA A 224 10.51 -7.37 -18.70
C ALA A 224 11.60 -6.30 -18.81
N ASN A 225 12.13 -5.83 -17.67
CA ASN A 225 13.20 -4.83 -17.67
C ASN A 225 14.53 -5.41 -18.19
N HIS A 226 14.87 -6.65 -17.81
CA HIS A 226 16.06 -7.35 -18.30
C HIS A 226 15.98 -7.63 -19.81
N ASN A 227 14.81 -8.01 -20.33
CA ASN A 227 14.60 -8.19 -21.76
C ASN A 227 14.74 -6.87 -22.53
N LYS A 228 14.23 -5.75 -22.02
CA LYS A 228 14.45 -4.43 -22.65
C LYS A 228 15.90 -3.98 -22.59
N ALA A 229 16.63 -4.30 -21.53
CA ALA A 229 18.07 -4.04 -21.44
C ALA A 229 18.85 -4.85 -22.50
N LYS A 230 18.54 -6.15 -22.64
CA LYS A 230 19.10 -7.01 -23.71
C LYS A 230 18.77 -6.49 -25.11
N GLU A 231 17.53 -6.05 -25.34
CA GLU A 231 17.13 -5.48 -26.63
C GLU A 231 17.91 -4.20 -26.96
N LYS A 232 18.10 -3.30 -25.98
CA LYS A 232 18.93 -2.10 -26.14
C LYS A 232 20.40 -2.43 -26.44
N LEU A 233 20.96 -3.43 -25.74
CA LEU A 233 22.33 -3.90 -26.01
C LEU A 233 22.45 -4.50 -27.42
N ARG A 234 21.47 -5.30 -27.86
CA ARG A 234 21.42 -5.85 -29.22
C ARG A 234 21.32 -4.77 -30.28
N LYS A 235 20.46 -3.76 -30.07
CA LYS A 235 20.34 -2.59 -30.97
C LYS A 235 21.63 -1.78 -31.03
N ARG A 236 22.29 -1.54 -29.89
CA ARG A 236 23.62 -0.88 -29.86
C ARG A 236 24.68 -1.70 -30.59
N SER A 237 24.74 -3.01 -30.35
CA SER A 237 25.68 -3.90 -31.04
C SER A 237 25.44 -3.94 -32.55
N ALA A 238 24.18 -4.01 -33.01
CA ALA A 238 23.84 -3.96 -34.43
C ALA A 238 24.22 -2.61 -35.07
N LEU A 239 24.00 -1.50 -34.36
CA LEU A 239 24.40 -0.17 -34.82
C LEU A 239 25.93 -0.04 -34.91
N TRP A 240 26.66 -0.57 -33.93
CA TRP A 240 28.12 -0.65 -33.99
C TRP A 240 28.60 -1.54 -35.14
N GLN A 241 27.95 -2.67 -35.42
CA GLN A 241 28.29 -3.51 -36.56
C GLN A 241 28.07 -2.81 -37.91
N LEU A 242 27.01 -2.02 -38.05
CA LEU A 242 26.78 -1.21 -39.25
C LEU A 242 27.82 -0.10 -39.42
N VAL A 243 28.19 0.57 -38.33
CA VAL A 243 29.25 1.60 -38.33
C VAL A 243 30.60 0.98 -38.69
N TRP A 244 30.93 -0.20 -38.14
CA TRP A 244 32.12 -0.95 -38.53
C TRP A 244 32.08 -1.44 -39.98
N ALA A 245 30.92 -1.80 -40.52
CA ALA A 245 30.78 -2.16 -41.94
C ALA A 245 30.99 -0.96 -42.88
N PHE A 246 30.66 0.25 -42.44
CA PHE A 246 30.90 1.50 -43.19
C PHE A 246 32.34 2.03 -43.06
N LEU A 247 32.99 1.81 -41.92
CA LEU A 247 34.36 2.25 -41.64
C LEU A 247 35.42 1.20 -42.00
N ALA A 248 35.03 -0.05 -42.23
CA ALA A 248 35.94 -1.08 -42.69
C ALA A 248 36.42 -0.73 -44.12
N PRO A 249 37.74 -0.63 -44.35
CA PRO A 249 38.26 -0.56 -45.71
C PRO A 249 37.78 -1.81 -46.44
N THR A 250 37.21 -1.63 -47.64
CA THR A 250 36.91 -2.72 -48.56
C THR A 250 38.20 -3.39 -48.99
N HIS A 251 38.74 -4.28 -48.14
CA HIS A 251 39.78 -5.19 -48.54
C HIS A 251 39.11 -6.43 -49.12
N THR A 252 38.98 -6.43 -50.45
CA THR A 252 38.66 -7.63 -51.22
C THR A 252 39.80 -8.62 -51.05
N SER A 253 39.70 -9.54 -50.10
CA SER A 253 40.50 -10.75 -50.09
C SER A 253 39.62 -11.96 -50.37
N ASN A 254 39.97 -12.67 -51.45
CA ASN A 254 39.34 -13.89 -51.93
C ASN A 254 39.23 -14.97 -50.85
N PRO A 255 38.23 -15.87 -50.95
CA PRO A 255 38.04 -16.96 -50.00
C PRO A 255 39.08 -18.06 -50.26
N SER A 256 40.09 -18.14 -49.40
CA SER A 256 40.93 -19.33 -49.30
C SER A 256 40.22 -20.35 -48.40
N LYS A 257 39.90 -21.51 -48.99
CA LYS A 257 39.46 -22.71 -48.28
C LYS A 257 40.55 -23.14 -47.29
N SER A 258 40.24 -23.26 -46.01
CA SER A 258 40.89 -24.24 -45.16
C SER A 258 39.94 -24.84 -44.14
N SER A 259 40.11 -26.15 -44.00
CA SER A 259 39.28 -27.15 -43.35
C SER A 259 39.61 -27.35 -41.87
N HIS A 260 38.64 -27.90 -41.14
CA HIS A 260 38.69 -28.49 -39.78
C HIS A 260 38.74 -27.46 -38.64
N THR A 261 37.83 -27.48 -37.65
CA THR A 261 37.73 -28.56 -36.67
C THR A 261 36.36 -28.57 -35.94
N ARG A 262 35.95 -29.79 -35.64
CA ARG A 262 34.71 -30.34 -35.04
C ARG A 262 34.50 -29.93 -33.56
N ARG A 263 33.26 -29.58 -33.16
CA ARG A 263 32.69 -30.01 -31.85
C ARG A 263 31.15 -29.86 -31.75
N SER A 264 30.50 -31.02 -31.77
CA SER A 264 29.33 -31.46 -30.99
C SER A 264 28.19 -30.46 -30.66
N SER A 265 27.08 -30.69 -31.36
CA SER A 265 25.69 -30.70 -30.87
C SER A 265 25.46 -30.58 -29.36
N VAL A 266 24.69 -29.56 -28.96
CA VAL A 266 23.76 -29.66 -27.84
C VAL A 266 22.37 -29.28 -28.36
N SER A 267 21.44 -30.18 -28.09
CA SER A 267 20.07 -30.27 -28.58
C SER A 267 19.26 -28.99 -28.33
N ALA A 268 18.59 -28.52 -29.38
CA ALA A 268 17.57 -27.48 -29.31
C ALA A 268 16.33 -28.05 -28.60
N ALA A 269 15.85 -27.34 -27.57
CA ALA A 269 14.58 -27.66 -26.91
C ALA A 269 13.41 -27.49 -27.91
N PRO A 270 12.41 -28.39 -27.89
CA PRO A 270 11.31 -28.37 -28.85
C PRO A 270 10.35 -27.20 -28.64
N ARG A 271 9.82 -26.69 -29.76
CA ARG A 271 8.78 -25.66 -29.82
C ARG A 271 7.44 -26.16 -29.27
N GLN A 272 6.73 -25.24 -28.66
CA GLN A 272 5.51 -25.39 -27.86
C GLN A 272 4.23 -25.65 -28.68
N ALA A 273 4.27 -26.54 -29.69
CA ALA A 273 3.12 -26.84 -30.55
C ALA A 273 2.55 -28.27 -30.44
N ASP A 274 3.20 -29.20 -29.72
CA ASP A 274 2.81 -30.62 -29.71
C ASP A 274 2.34 -31.18 -28.35
N VAL A 275 1.65 -30.38 -27.51
CA VAL A 275 1.09 -30.88 -26.22
C VAL A 275 -0.45 -30.98 -26.23
N ALA A 276 -1.10 -30.69 -27.35
CA ALA A 276 -2.54 -30.91 -27.50
C ALA A 276 -2.80 -32.29 -28.15
N LYS A 277 -2.55 -33.36 -27.38
CA LYS A 277 -3.11 -34.72 -27.52
C LYS A 277 -2.29 -35.64 -26.62
N THR A 278 -2.77 -35.91 -25.41
CA THR A 278 -2.72 -37.19 -24.68
C THR A 278 -3.02 -36.89 -23.21
N THR A 279 -4.30 -36.94 -22.85
CA THR A 279 -4.83 -37.52 -21.60
C THR A 279 -6.35 -37.42 -21.66
N ALA A 280 -6.95 -38.55 -22.06
CA ALA A 280 -8.24 -38.99 -21.55
C ALA A 280 -8.02 -39.58 -20.16
#